data_AF-A0AAN7YFS0-F1
#
_entry.id   AF-A0AAN7YFS0-F1
#
_cell.length_a   1.000
_cell.length_b   1.000
_cell.length_c   1.000
_cell.angle_alpha   90.00
_cell.angle_beta   90.00
_cell.angle_gamma   90.00
#
_symmetry.space_group_name_H-M   'P 1'
#
loop_
_entity.id
_entity.type
_entity.pdbx_description
1 polymer ?
#
loop_
_entity_poly.entity_id
_entity_poly.type
_entity_poly.pdbx_seq_one_letter_code
_entity_poly.pdbx_strand_id
1 'polypeptide(L)'
;MQSAARLFFTSTHYSVAGASSVPSKFGHRIFAWYLSQNLPAIPLNPTCSSITVRRNEFETVASPSLLKDPKNTSLSVVTPPSVTAKLLREAKSAGVKAVWLQPGSFGQEEMQYARKAFPGAAIGGFDDGTVGGEGWCVLVDGETYMSGNKDGKL
;
A
#
# COMPACT_ATOMS: atom_id res chain seq x y z
N MET A 1 -2.38 14.14 7.00
CA MET A 1 -2.02 12.99 6.17
C MET A 1 -0.52 12.67 6.16
N GLN A 2 0.36 13.67 6.08
CA GLN A 2 1.83 13.50 6.07
C GLN A 2 2.40 12.58 7.18
N SER A 3 1.96 12.74 8.44
CA SER A 3 2.42 11.88 9.54
C SER A 3 2.05 10.41 9.35
N ALA A 4 0.87 10.14 8.78
CA ALA A 4 0.44 8.79 8.44
C ALA A 4 1.32 8.21 7.33
N ALA A 5 1.65 9.01 6.31
CA ALA A 5 2.58 8.59 5.24
C ALA A 5 3.97 8.27 5.79
N ARG A 6 4.51 9.08 6.70
CA ARG A 6 5.79 8.76 7.39
C ARG A 6 5.68 7.47 8.19
N LEU A 7 4.61 7.30 8.97
CA LEU A 7 4.34 6.08 9.74
C LEU A 7 4.27 4.84 8.84
N PHE A 8 3.61 4.95 7.69
CA PHE A 8 3.48 3.88 6.71
C PHE A 8 4.86 3.34 6.27
N PHE A 9 5.84 4.22 6.09
CA PHE A 9 7.20 3.85 5.69
C PHE A 9 8.11 3.40 6.85
N THR A 10 7.60 3.32 8.09
CA THR A 10 8.32 2.71 9.22
C THR A 10 8.14 1.19 9.31
N SER A 11 7.43 0.58 8.36
CA SER A 11 7.23 -0.87 8.29
C SER A 11 8.46 -1.56 7.68
N THR A 12 8.77 -2.76 8.18
CA THR A 12 9.87 -3.58 7.62
C THR A 12 9.44 -4.30 6.35
N HIS A 13 8.14 -4.56 6.20
CA HIS A 13 7.54 -5.19 5.04
C HIS A 13 6.42 -4.33 4.46
N TYR A 14 6.18 -4.54 3.17
CA TYR A 14 5.09 -3.90 2.45
C TYR A 14 4.29 -4.96 1.72
N SER A 15 3.07 -4.61 1.36
CA SER A 15 2.25 -5.46 0.52
C SER A 15 1.41 -4.65 -0.45
N VAL A 16 1.16 -5.21 -1.64
CA VAL A 16 0.42 -4.52 -2.71
C VAL A 16 -0.80 -5.34 -3.09
N ALA A 17 -1.97 -4.90 -2.63
CA ALA A 17 -3.26 -5.48 -3.00
C ALA A 17 -3.66 -5.05 -4.41
N GLY A 18 -3.83 -6.02 -5.31
CA GLY A 18 -4.07 -5.78 -6.73
C GLY A 18 -2.82 -5.85 -7.60
N ALA A 19 -1.72 -6.43 -7.08
CA ALA A 19 -0.51 -6.68 -7.85
C ALA A 19 -0.76 -7.65 -9.03
N SER A 20 -0.03 -7.46 -10.13
CA SER A 20 -0.32 -8.11 -11.42
C SER A 20 0.94 -8.24 -12.28
N SER A 21 1.02 -9.29 -13.11
CA SER A 21 2.07 -9.44 -14.12
C SER A 21 1.91 -8.49 -15.31
N VAL A 22 0.71 -7.92 -15.53
CA VAL A 22 0.39 -7.05 -16.66
C VAL A 22 0.97 -5.64 -16.48
N PRO A 23 1.95 -5.19 -17.29
CA PRO A 23 2.65 -3.92 -17.07
C PRO A 23 1.79 -2.66 -17.15
N SER A 24 0.71 -2.69 -17.95
CA SER A 24 -0.21 -1.57 -18.08
C SER A 24 -1.10 -1.37 -16.85
N LYS A 25 -1.24 -2.37 -15.96
CA LYS A 25 -2.05 -2.25 -14.75
C LYS A 25 -1.31 -1.48 -13.66
N PHE A 26 -2.05 -0.64 -12.95
CA PHE A 26 -1.46 0.20 -11.89
C PHE A 26 -0.82 -0.61 -10.76
N GLY A 27 -1.42 -1.75 -10.38
CA GLY A 27 -0.83 -2.65 -9.39
C GLY A 27 0.52 -3.25 -9.80
N HIS A 28 0.79 -3.44 -11.09
CA HIS A 28 2.13 -3.82 -11.58
C HIS A 28 3.13 -2.68 -11.37
N ARG A 29 2.75 -1.46 -11.76
CA ARG A 29 3.59 -0.26 -11.64
C ARG A 29 3.95 0.02 -10.18
N ILE A 30 2.99 -0.07 -9.28
CA ILE A 30 3.22 0.11 -7.84
C ILE A 30 4.12 -0.98 -7.28
N PHE A 31 3.83 -2.25 -7.56
CA PHE A 31 4.68 -3.34 -7.07
C PHE A 31 6.13 -3.20 -7.58
N ALA A 32 6.30 -2.90 -8.87
CA ALA A 32 7.60 -2.61 -9.46
C ALA A 32 8.29 -1.41 -8.78
N TRP A 33 7.55 -0.36 -8.41
CA TRP A 33 8.10 0.79 -7.69
C TRP A 33 8.68 0.39 -6.34
N TYR A 34 7.94 -0.37 -5.52
CA TYR A 34 8.46 -0.88 -4.24
C TYR A 34 9.77 -1.65 -4.43
N LEU A 35 9.85 -2.50 -5.45
CA LEU A 35 11.07 -3.24 -5.78
C LEU A 35 12.24 -2.32 -6.16
N SER A 36 12.04 -1.23 -6.92
CA SER A 36 13.12 -0.25 -7.21
C SER A 36 13.60 0.50 -5.98
N GLN A 37 12.70 0.71 -5.02
CA GLN A 37 13.04 1.41 -3.79
C GLN A 37 13.70 0.51 -2.75
N ASN A 38 14.01 -0.75 -3.10
CA ASN A 38 14.51 -1.78 -2.19
C ASN A 38 13.62 -1.99 -0.96
N LEU A 39 12.30 -1.82 -1.14
CA LEU A 39 11.30 -2.07 -0.12
C LEU A 39 10.75 -3.49 -0.29
N PRO A 40 10.93 -4.42 0.68
CA PRO A 40 10.43 -5.78 0.57
C PRO A 40 8.91 -5.79 0.47
N ALA A 41 8.37 -6.16 -0.69
CA ALA A 41 6.95 -6.14 -0.96
C ALA A 41 6.41 -7.53 -1.32
N ILE A 42 5.28 -7.90 -0.70
CA ILE A 42 4.54 -9.13 -0.98
C ILE A 42 3.34 -8.79 -1.89
N PRO A 43 3.20 -9.40 -3.07
CA PRO A 43 2.05 -9.15 -3.92
C PRO A 43 0.80 -9.85 -3.37
N LEU A 44 -0.31 -9.11 -3.28
CA LEU A 44 -1.62 -9.68 -2.96
C LEU A 44 -2.44 -9.85 -4.23
N ASN A 45 -2.78 -11.09 -4.55
CA ASN A 45 -3.66 -11.44 -5.65
C ASN A 45 -4.30 -12.81 -5.41
N PRO A 46 -5.64 -12.89 -5.21
CA PRO A 46 -6.31 -14.18 -4.97
C PRO A 46 -6.51 -15.03 -6.23
N THR A 47 -6.29 -14.49 -7.43
CA THR A 47 -6.60 -15.18 -8.70
C THR A 47 -5.43 -15.93 -9.31
N CYS A 48 -4.21 -15.72 -8.81
CA CYS A 48 -3.01 -16.40 -9.29
C CYS A 48 -2.07 -16.65 -8.11
N SER A 49 -1.30 -17.73 -8.15
CA SER A 49 -0.33 -18.10 -7.09
C SER A 49 1.00 -17.35 -7.19
N SER A 50 1.28 -16.74 -8.34
CA SER A 50 2.48 -15.93 -8.56
C SER A 50 2.20 -14.78 -9.53
N ILE A 51 3.07 -13.77 -9.50
CA ILE A 51 3.15 -12.73 -10.54
C ILE A 51 4.58 -12.56 -11.02
N THR A 52 4.76 -12.07 -12.25
CA THR A 52 6.07 -11.78 -12.83
C THR A 52 6.26 -10.28 -12.99
N VAL A 53 7.30 -9.73 -12.34
CA VAL A 53 7.65 -8.32 -12.43
C VAL A 53 9.17 -8.20 -12.57
N ARG A 54 9.65 -7.39 -13.53
CA ARG A 54 11.09 -7.24 -13.82
C ARG A 54 11.82 -8.58 -14.04
N ARG A 55 11.18 -9.51 -14.76
CA ARG A 55 11.69 -10.87 -15.05
C ARG A 55 11.90 -11.77 -13.83
N ASN A 56 11.42 -11.38 -12.66
CA ASN A 56 11.42 -12.20 -11.45
C ASN A 56 9.99 -12.64 -11.13
N GLU A 57 9.84 -13.86 -10.64
CA GLU A 57 8.58 -14.40 -10.15
C GLU A 57 8.45 -14.17 -8.64
N PHE A 58 7.24 -13.78 -8.21
CA PHE A 58 6.92 -13.50 -6.82
C PHE A 58 5.66 -14.27 -6.44
N GLU A 59 5.74 -15.09 -5.39
CA GLU A 59 4.57 -15.76 -4.82
C GLU A 59 3.58 -14.73 -4.29
N THR A 60 2.30 -14.95 -4.58
CA THR A 60 1.22 -14.11 -4.08
C THR A 60 0.64 -14.67 -2.80
N VAL A 61 0.01 -13.80 -2.03
CA VAL A 61 -0.94 -14.21 -1.00
C VAL A 61 -2.34 -13.73 -1.40
N ALA A 62 -3.37 -14.49 -1.02
CA ALA A 62 -4.74 -14.20 -1.44
C ALA A 62 -5.42 -13.10 -0.60
N SER A 63 -4.95 -12.86 0.64
CA SER A 63 -5.59 -11.98 1.62
C SER A 63 -4.58 -11.45 2.64
N PRO A 64 -4.82 -10.27 3.27
CA PRO A 64 -3.97 -9.76 4.34
C PRO A 64 -3.87 -10.71 5.54
N SER A 65 -4.86 -11.58 5.74
CA SER A 65 -4.86 -12.59 6.81
C SER A 65 -3.78 -13.66 6.65
N LEU A 66 -3.22 -13.82 5.44
CA LEU A 66 -2.17 -14.78 5.13
C LEU A 66 -0.76 -14.15 5.16
N LEU A 67 -0.64 -12.88 5.51
CA LEU A 67 0.66 -12.24 5.71
C LEU A 67 1.35 -12.87 6.93
N LYS A 68 2.65 -13.18 6.79
CA LYS A 68 3.43 -13.81 7.87
C LYS A 68 3.65 -12.87 9.06
N ASP A 69 3.77 -11.57 8.81
CA ASP A 69 4.02 -10.56 9.84
C ASP A 69 3.21 -9.27 9.58
N PRO A 70 1.87 -9.32 9.74
CA PRO A 70 1.01 -8.18 9.44
C PRO A 70 1.32 -6.95 10.32
N LYS A 71 1.76 -7.16 11.56
CA LYS A 71 2.08 -6.07 12.51
C LYS A 71 3.26 -5.20 12.08
N ASN A 72 4.19 -5.75 11.29
CA ASN A 72 5.28 -4.99 10.68
C ASN A 72 5.10 -4.80 9.16
N THR A 73 3.89 -5.05 8.64
CA THR A 73 3.56 -4.87 7.22
C THR A 73 2.63 -3.68 7.01
N SER A 74 3.00 -2.80 6.08
CA SER A 74 2.12 -1.74 5.54
C SER A 74 1.47 -2.19 4.23
N LEU A 75 0.19 -1.88 4.01
CA LEU A 75 -0.58 -2.35 2.86
C LEU A 75 -0.93 -1.21 1.88
N SER A 76 -0.42 -1.29 0.66
CA SER A 76 -0.85 -0.45 -0.46
C SER A 76 -2.03 -1.11 -1.18
N VAL A 77 -3.15 -0.42 -1.31
CA VAL A 77 -4.40 -0.95 -1.89
C VAL A 77 -4.67 -0.27 -3.23
N VAL A 78 -4.82 -1.09 -4.28
CA VAL A 78 -5.02 -0.65 -5.67
C VAL A 78 -6.30 -1.25 -6.28
N THR A 79 -7.05 -2.02 -5.50
CA THR A 79 -8.25 -2.73 -5.96
C THR A 79 -9.46 -1.81 -6.08
N PRO A 80 -10.49 -2.16 -6.87
CA PRO A 80 -11.74 -1.40 -6.90
C PRO A 80 -12.41 -1.30 -5.50
N PRO A 81 -13.23 -0.26 -5.24
CA PRO A 81 -13.80 0.02 -3.91
C PRO A 81 -14.48 -1.17 -3.23
N SER A 82 -15.27 -1.96 -3.97
CA SER A 82 -15.96 -3.14 -3.43
C SER A 82 -15.00 -4.20 -2.85
N VAL A 83 -13.82 -4.36 -3.47
CA VAL A 83 -12.77 -5.26 -3.00
C VAL A 83 -11.97 -4.61 -1.87
N THR A 84 -11.69 -3.31 -1.98
CA THR A 84 -11.02 -2.54 -0.93
C THR A 84 -11.75 -2.62 0.41
N ALA A 85 -13.08 -2.49 0.42
CA ALA A 85 -13.89 -2.60 1.63
C ALA A 85 -13.64 -3.92 2.39
N LYS A 86 -13.56 -5.04 1.66
CA LYS A 86 -13.24 -6.36 2.23
C LYS A 86 -11.79 -6.41 2.74
N LEU A 87 -10.84 -5.97 1.93
CA LEU A 87 -9.41 -5.98 2.28
C LEU A 87 -9.11 -5.14 3.52
N LEU A 88 -9.77 -4.00 3.72
CA LEU A 88 -9.57 -3.15 4.90
C LEU A 88 -10.00 -3.87 6.19
N ARG A 89 -11.10 -4.63 6.15
CA ARG A 89 -11.55 -5.44 7.30
C ARG A 89 -10.56 -6.55 7.60
N GLU A 90 -10.13 -7.29 6.57
CA GLU A 90 -9.13 -8.36 6.72
C GLU A 90 -7.80 -7.82 7.25
N ALA A 91 -7.32 -6.70 6.70
CA ALA A 91 -6.12 -6.03 7.16
C ALA A 91 -6.24 -5.59 8.62
N LYS A 92 -7.38 -5.02 9.01
CA LYS A 92 -7.64 -4.62 10.40
C LYS A 92 -7.62 -5.84 11.34
N SER A 93 -8.30 -6.91 10.96
CA SER A 93 -8.35 -8.16 11.74
C SER A 93 -6.97 -8.83 11.85
N ALA A 94 -6.17 -8.80 10.80
CA ALA A 94 -4.81 -9.34 10.79
C ALA A 94 -3.83 -8.49 11.61
N GLY A 95 -4.15 -7.22 11.87
CA GLY A 95 -3.27 -6.30 12.57
C GLY A 95 -2.24 -5.63 11.67
N VAL A 96 -2.59 -5.37 10.40
CA VAL A 96 -1.78 -4.58 9.46
C VAL A 96 -1.47 -3.20 10.07
N LYS A 97 -0.22 -2.76 9.94
CA LYS A 97 0.27 -1.55 10.61
C LYS A 97 -0.34 -0.26 10.07
N ALA A 98 -0.36 -0.11 8.76
CA ALA A 98 -0.87 1.06 8.07
C ALA A 98 -1.40 0.70 6.68
N VAL A 99 -2.32 1.52 6.15
CA VAL A 99 -2.92 1.32 4.82
C VAL A 99 -2.77 2.55 3.95
N TRP A 100 -2.46 2.36 2.67
CA TRP A 100 -2.40 3.42 1.67
C TRP A 100 -3.32 3.08 0.50
N LEU A 101 -4.43 3.79 0.40
CA LEU A 101 -5.45 3.61 -0.62
C LEU A 101 -5.12 4.54 -1.78
N GLN A 102 -4.74 3.95 -2.91
CA GLN A 102 -4.38 4.72 -4.10
C GLN A 102 -5.61 5.40 -4.73
N PRO A 103 -5.44 6.48 -5.50
CA PRO A 103 -6.54 7.09 -6.24
C PRO A 103 -7.32 6.06 -7.07
N GLY A 104 -8.65 6.10 -6.99
CA GLY A 104 -9.55 5.15 -7.65
C GLY A 104 -9.78 3.83 -6.90
N SER A 105 -9.07 3.56 -5.79
CA SER A 105 -9.28 2.35 -4.98
C SER A 105 -10.36 2.48 -3.90
N PHE A 106 -10.95 3.66 -3.74
CA PHE A 106 -11.86 3.98 -2.66
C PHE A 106 -12.98 4.91 -3.12
N GLY A 107 -14.14 4.80 -2.47
CA GLY A 107 -15.15 5.84 -2.39
C GLY A 107 -15.15 6.49 -0.99
N GLN A 108 -16.25 7.17 -0.68
CA GLN A 108 -16.41 7.84 0.61
C GLN A 108 -16.45 6.83 1.78
N GLU A 109 -17.11 5.68 1.60
CA GLU A 109 -17.27 4.66 2.64
C GLU A 109 -15.94 3.98 3.01
N GLU A 110 -15.15 3.59 2.01
CA GLU A 110 -13.86 2.94 2.24
C GLU A 110 -12.88 3.88 2.96
N MET A 111 -12.84 5.16 2.56
CA MET A 111 -11.98 6.14 3.23
C MET A 111 -12.43 6.42 4.67
N GLN A 112 -13.73 6.52 4.93
CA GLN A 112 -14.24 6.69 6.29
C GLN A 112 -13.90 5.47 7.16
N TYR A 113 -14.10 4.26 6.65
CA TYR A 113 -13.74 3.04 7.35
C TYR A 113 -12.23 2.98 7.62
N ALA A 114 -11.38 3.26 6.62
CA ALA A 114 -9.93 3.23 6.77
C ALA A 114 -9.47 4.19 7.88
N ARG A 115 -9.95 5.44 7.88
CA ARG A 115 -9.62 6.44 8.91
C ARG A 115 -10.05 6.00 10.32
N LYS A 116 -11.21 5.36 10.46
CA LYS A 116 -11.70 4.83 11.74
C LYS A 116 -10.93 3.59 12.21
N ALA A 117 -10.64 2.67 11.29
CA ALA A 117 -10.00 1.39 11.59
C ALA A 117 -8.49 1.54 11.83
N PHE A 118 -7.84 2.51 11.20
CA PHE A 118 -6.41 2.80 11.28
C PHE A 118 -6.17 4.27 11.69
N PRO A 119 -6.48 4.67 12.94
CA PRO A 119 -6.34 6.05 13.39
C PRO A 119 -4.90 6.54 13.22
N GLY A 120 -4.71 7.60 12.44
CA GLY A 120 -3.37 8.14 12.13
C GLY A 120 -2.50 7.28 11.22
N ALA A 121 -3.02 6.17 10.68
CA ALA A 121 -2.28 5.18 9.88
C ALA A 121 -3.00 4.80 8.56
N ALA A 122 -4.01 5.57 8.15
CA ALA A 122 -4.66 5.46 6.84
C ALA A 122 -4.29 6.64 5.95
N ILE A 123 -3.81 6.33 4.73
CA ILE A 123 -3.42 7.28 3.70
C ILE A 123 -4.34 7.13 2.49
N GLY A 124 -4.77 8.24 1.90
CA GLY A 124 -5.66 8.29 0.76
C GLY A 124 -6.42 9.62 0.71
N GLY A 125 -7.35 9.76 -0.24
CA GLY A 125 -8.11 10.99 -0.43
C GLY A 125 -7.29 12.11 -1.08
N PHE A 126 -7.82 13.33 -0.97
CA PHE A 126 -7.33 14.55 -1.63
C PHE A 126 -6.92 15.63 -0.62
N ASP A 127 -6.64 15.23 0.62
CA ASP A 127 -6.20 16.16 1.66
C ASP A 127 -4.85 16.79 1.28
N ASP A 128 -4.62 18.03 1.72
CA ASP A 128 -3.39 18.79 1.49
C ASP A 128 -2.11 18.01 1.88
N GLY A 129 -1.02 18.30 1.16
CA GLY A 129 0.30 17.71 1.38
C GLY A 129 0.68 16.58 0.42
N THR A 130 -0.17 16.29 -0.57
CA THR A 130 0.25 15.56 -1.77
C THR A 130 1.10 16.49 -2.66
N VAL A 131 2.12 15.92 -3.31
CA VAL A 131 2.97 16.60 -4.30
C VAL A 131 2.22 16.76 -5.63
N GLY A 132 1.27 15.87 -5.94
CA GLY A 132 0.64 15.78 -7.26
C GLY A 132 -0.72 16.47 -7.41
N GLY A 133 -1.36 16.92 -6.33
CA GLY A 133 -2.69 17.55 -6.36
C GLY A 133 -3.87 16.60 -6.69
N GLU A 134 -3.60 15.42 -7.25
CA GLU A 134 -4.61 14.43 -7.69
C GLU A 134 -4.86 13.31 -6.66
N GLY A 135 -4.54 13.57 -5.40
CA GLY A 135 -4.69 12.63 -4.29
C GLY A 135 -3.43 11.82 -3.98
N TRP A 136 -3.42 11.20 -2.81
CA TRP A 136 -2.23 10.54 -2.26
C TRP A 136 -1.84 9.29 -3.03
N CYS A 137 -0.71 9.36 -3.76
CA CYS A 137 -0.25 8.30 -4.64
C CYS A 137 1.18 7.88 -4.27
N VAL A 138 1.43 6.58 -4.08
CA VAL A 138 2.77 6.13 -3.65
C VAL A 138 3.85 6.38 -4.72
N LEU A 139 3.46 6.40 -6.00
CA LEU A 139 4.39 6.69 -7.10
C LEU A 139 4.79 8.17 -7.16
N VAL A 140 4.04 9.05 -6.51
CA VAL A 140 4.22 10.51 -6.54
C VAL A 140 4.77 11.00 -5.20
N ASP A 141 4.14 10.56 -4.11
CA ASP A 141 4.40 11.03 -2.75
C ASP A 141 5.38 10.12 -1.99
N GLY A 142 5.58 8.87 -2.44
CA GLY A 142 6.28 7.84 -1.67
C GLY A 142 7.68 8.25 -1.26
N GLU A 143 8.51 8.67 -2.21
CA GLU A 143 9.93 9.04 -1.94
C GLU A 143 10.07 10.20 -0.95
N THR A 144 9.15 11.19 -1.03
CA THR A 144 9.09 12.34 -0.12
C THR A 144 8.90 11.89 1.32
N TYR A 145 8.06 10.88 1.57
CA TYR A 145 7.69 10.46 2.93
C TYR A 145 8.42 9.20 3.40
N MET A 146 9.17 8.52 2.53
CA MET A 146 10.18 7.53 2.91
C MET A 146 11.37 8.18 3.63
N SER A 147 11.71 9.41 3.24
CA SER A 147 12.92 10.11 3.66
C SER A 147 12.74 10.82 5.00
N GLY A 148 12.51 10.05 6.06
CA GLY A 148 12.64 10.51 7.45
C GLY A 148 14.03 10.27 8.06
N ASN A 149 15.00 9.75 7.29
CA ASN A 149 16.29 9.29 7.83
C ASN A 149 17.48 9.37 6.85
N LYS A 150 17.44 10.26 5.85
CA LYS A 150 18.61 10.50 4.96
C LYS A 150 19.51 11.66 5.40
N ASP A 151 19.06 12.50 6.33
CA ASP A 151 19.90 13.50 6.97
C ASP A 151 20.37 13.01 8.35
N GLY A 152 21.19 11.96 8.32
CA GLY A 152 22.13 11.70 9.40
C GLY A 152 23.20 12.80 9.42
N LYS A 153 22.83 14.00 9.86
CA LYS A 153 23.78 14.94 10.44
C LYS A 153 23.65 14.86 11.95
N LEU A 154 24.63 14.14 12.53
CA LEU A 154 25.13 14.40 13.88
C LEU A 154 25.45 15.89 14.04
#